data_AF-A0A0J8B1C3-F1
#
_entry.id   AF-A0A0J8B1C3-F1
#
_cell.length_a   1.000
_cell.length_b   1.000
_cell.length_c   1.000
_cell.angle_alpha   90.00
_cell.angle_beta   90.00
_cell.angle_gamma   90.00
#
_symmetry.space_group_name_H-M   'P 1'
#
loop_
_entity.id
_entity.type
_entity.pdbx_description
1 polymer ?
#
loop_
_entity_poly.entity_id
_entity_poly.type
_entity_poly.pdbx_seq_one_letter_code
_entity_poly.pdbx_strand_id
1 'polypeptide(L)'
;MSSARAALPTRQVEKPWGKDVLPAPFTAPEGVRIGEIWFEPPAALPDLLVKYIFTSEALSVQVHPSDAQTIAKGIGRQGKEECWLIIAAEPGATLGIGFDSDLDEAAMRAAALDGSIEHLLTWHPVAPGDFFYIPANTVHAIGAGVGLIEVQQNSDITYRLYDYGRPRELHLDDGVAVSKGERYVLDRWHKTVAPHGSQQLVDGPLFLLDQVAGAPSPEVAARYPAALLVIPREGDVEVGGEAIAPGGCAFAASLADVRFADNGVCLLARGCADGA
;
A
#
# COMPACT_ATOMS: atom_id res chain seq x y z
N MET A 1 -22.58 -25.65 10.55
CA MET A 1 -22.37 -24.46 9.72
C MET A 1 -20.87 -24.35 9.52
N SER A 2 -20.38 -24.41 8.28
CA SER A 2 -18.94 -24.23 8.04
C SER A 2 -18.59 -22.80 8.46
N SER A 3 -17.77 -22.64 9.49
CA SER A 3 -17.20 -21.34 9.81
C SER A 3 -16.47 -20.84 8.57
N ALA A 4 -16.72 -19.60 8.15
CA ALA A 4 -15.93 -19.00 7.08
C ALA A 4 -14.46 -18.96 7.54
N ARG A 5 -13.53 -19.19 6.60
CA ARG A 5 -12.09 -19.13 6.86
C ARG A 5 -11.70 -17.68 7.21
N ALA A 6 -10.87 -17.49 8.24
CA ALA A 6 -10.43 -16.17 8.65
C ALA A 6 -9.30 -15.66 7.74
N ALA A 7 -8.38 -16.53 7.33
CA ALA A 7 -7.33 -16.19 6.37
C ALA A 7 -7.91 -15.78 5.02
N LEU A 8 -7.50 -14.60 4.53
CA LEU A 8 -7.93 -14.12 3.22
C LEU A 8 -7.26 -14.93 2.10
N PRO A 9 -7.97 -15.21 1.00
CA PRO A 9 -7.37 -15.78 -0.20
C PRO A 9 -6.25 -14.89 -0.74
N THR A 10 -5.16 -15.50 -1.17
CA THR A 10 -3.99 -14.79 -1.69
C THR A 10 -3.86 -14.98 -3.19
N ARG A 11 -3.56 -13.91 -3.93
CA ARG A 11 -3.27 -13.92 -5.36
C ARG A 11 -1.86 -13.37 -5.60
N GLN A 12 -1.00 -14.17 -6.22
CA GLN A 12 0.31 -13.70 -6.69
C GLN A 12 0.15 -13.07 -8.07
N VAL A 13 0.80 -11.93 -8.30
CA VAL A 13 0.68 -11.17 -9.55
C VAL A 13 2.06 -10.98 -10.18
N GLU A 14 2.18 -11.47 -11.42
CA GLU A 14 3.37 -11.26 -12.24
C GLU A 14 3.51 -9.80 -12.63
N LYS A 15 4.74 -9.29 -12.52
CA LYS A 15 5.07 -7.92 -12.91
C LYS A 15 6.44 -7.90 -13.57
N PRO A 16 6.66 -7.02 -14.58
CA PRO A 16 7.96 -6.92 -15.25
C PRO A 16 9.09 -6.52 -14.27
N TRP A 17 8.76 -5.83 -13.19
CA TRP A 17 9.68 -5.40 -12.13
C TRP A 17 9.72 -6.34 -10.92
N GLY A 18 8.97 -7.45 -10.96
CA GLY A 18 8.85 -8.40 -9.85
C GLY A 18 10.13 -9.18 -9.57
N LYS A 19 10.16 -9.93 -8.47
CA LYS A 19 11.29 -10.79 -8.11
C LYS A 19 11.04 -12.25 -8.51
N ASP A 20 12.11 -12.92 -8.92
CA ASP A 20 12.19 -14.38 -9.13
C ASP A 20 12.41 -15.13 -7.80
N VAL A 21 12.99 -14.46 -6.80
CA VAL A 21 13.12 -14.97 -5.42
C VAL A 21 12.44 -14.01 -4.45
N LEU A 22 11.37 -14.49 -3.82
CA LEU A 22 10.63 -13.76 -2.80
C LEU A 22 11.16 -14.08 -1.39
N PRO A 23 11.07 -13.13 -0.44
CA PRO A 23 11.33 -13.43 0.96
C PRO A 23 10.25 -14.36 1.52
N ALA A 24 10.65 -15.23 2.45
CA ALA A 24 9.71 -16.08 3.18
C ALA A 24 8.63 -15.24 3.89
N PRO A 25 7.38 -15.73 3.97
CA PRO A 25 6.92 -17.06 3.54
C PRO A 25 6.57 -17.13 2.05
N PHE A 26 6.70 -16.04 1.30
CA PHE A 26 6.32 -16.01 -0.11
C PHE A 26 7.31 -16.77 -0.96
N THR A 27 6.80 -17.35 -2.04
CA THR A 27 7.59 -18.08 -3.04
C THR A 27 7.11 -17.69 -4.42
N ALA A 28 8.04 -17.56 -5.36
CA ALA A 28 7.73 -17.39 -6.78
C ALA A 28 7.91 -18.73 -7.50
N PRO A 29 7.00 -19.12 -8.41
CA PRO A 29 7.22 -20.27 -9.28
C PRO A 29 8.47 -20.10 -10.15
N GLU A 30 9.08 -21.21 -10.56
CA GLU A 30 10.26 -21.18 -11.43
C GLU A 30 9.98 -20.44 -12.74
N GLY A 31 10.85 -19.51 -13.12
CA GLY A 31 10.72 -18.70 -14.34
C GLY A 31 9.69 -17.57 -14.26
N VAL A 32 9.04 -17.38 -13.11
CA VAL A 32 8.00 -16.36 -12.91
C VAL A 32 8.51 -15.23 -12.02
N ARG A 33 8.30 -13.97 -12.44
CA ARG A 33 8.65 -12.77 -11.65
C ARG A 33 7.40 -12.23 -10.97
N ILE A 34 7.29 -12.43 -9.67
CA ILE A 34 6.16 -11.95 -8.87
C ILE A 34 6.49 -10.58 -8.29
N GLY A 35 5.66 -9.59 -8.59
CA GLY A 35 5.82 -8.23 -8.03
C GLY A 35 4.90 -7.95 -6.85
N GLU A 36 3.71 -8.56 -6.85
CA GLU A 36 2.68 -8.24 -5.86
C GLU A 36 2.02 -9.52 -5.34
N ILE A 37 1.69 -9.50 -4.05
CA ILE A 37 0.88 -10.51 -3.38
C ILE A 37 -0.37 -9.80 -2.87
N TRP A 38 -1.54 -10.12 -3.40
CA TRP A 38 -2.80 -9.48 -3.05
C TRP A 38 -3.57 -10.37 -2.09
N PHE A 39 -4.21 -9.77 -1.09
CA PHE A 39 -5.23 -10.45 -0.29
C PHE A 39 -6.61 -10.02 -0.77
N GLU A 40 -7.40 -10.98 -1.23
CA GLU A 40 -8.73 -10.71 -1.78
C GLU A 40 -9.62 -10.02 -0.74
N PRO A 41 -10.15 -8.82 -1.03
CA PRO A 41 -10.96 -8.06 -0.08
C PRO A 41 -12.19 -8.85 0.37
N PRO A 42 -12.45 -8.99 1.69
CA PRO A 42 -13.66 -9.64 2.16
C PRO A 42 -14.87 -8.76 1.88
N ALA A 43 -16.03 -9.36 1.62
CA ALA A 43 -17.26 -8.63 1.29
C ALA A 43 -17.70 -7.61 2.37
N ALA A 44 -17.29 -7.83 3.63
CA ALA A 44 -17.59 -6.92 4.74
C ALA A 44 -16.63 -5.71 4.83
N LEU A 45 -15.48 -5.75 4.15
CA LEU A 45 -14.53 -4.64 4.04
C LEU A 45 -14.11 -4.47 2.58
N PRO A 46 -15.07 -4.16 1.68
CA PRO A 46 -14.83 -4.17 0.25
C PRO A 46 -13.95 -2.99 -0.22
N ASP A 47 -13.75 -2.00 0.64
CA ASP A 47 -13.11 -0.73 0.30
C ASP A 47 -11.60 -0.71 0.59
N LEU A 48 -11.04 -1.80 1.11
CA LEU A 48 -9.62 -1.93 1.40
C LEU A 48 -8.98 -3.08 0.63
N LEU A 49 -7.76 -2.84 0.16
CA LEU A 49 -6.90 -3.87 -0.41
C LEU A 49 -5.53 -3.82 0.29
N VAL A 50 -5.08 -4.98 0.75
CA VAL A 50 -3.76 -5.16 1.33
C VAL A 50 -2.90 -5.91 0.32
N LYS A 51 -1.66 -5.45 0.14
CA LYS A 51 -0.66 -6.13 -0.68
C LYS A 51 0.69 -6.22 0.01
N TYR A 52 1.46 -7.23 -0.36
CA TYR A 52 2.92 -7.15 -0.27
C TYR A 52 3.47 -6.85 -1.66
N ILE A 53 4.42 -5.92 -1.74
CA ILE A 53 5.09 -5.55 -2.99
C ILE A 53 6.58 -5.80 -2.85
N PHE A 54 7.16 -6.44 -3.87
CA PHE A 54 8.58 -6.77 -3.93
C PHE A 54 9.16 -6.37 -5.29
N THR A 55 10.18 -5.51 -5.28
CA THR A 55 10.72 -4.91 -6.49
C THR A 55 12.17 -5.31 -6.73
N SER A 56 12.50 -5.73 -7.94
CA SER A 56 13.89 -5.84 -8.42
C SER A 56 14.27 -4.74 -9.41
N GLU A 57 13.26 -4.04 -9.95
CA GLU A 57 13.40 -2.86 -10.80
C GLU A 57 12.39 -1.81 -10.34
N ALA A 58 12.57 -0.55 -10.76
CA ALA A 58 11.59 0.48 -10.48
C ALA A 58 10.23 0.20 -11.15
N LEU A 59 9.15 0.47 -10.42
CA LEU A 59 7.81 0.58 -10.97
C LEU A 59 7.71 1.81 -11.87
N SER A 60 6.69 1.83 -12.72
CA SER A 60 6.36 3.01 -13.50
C SER A 60 6.15 4.25 -12.62
N VAL A 61 6.50 5.42 -13.14
CA VAL A 61 6.05 6.70 -12.58
C VAL A 61 4.55 6.81 -12.84
N GLN A 62 3.78 6.97 -11.77
CA GLN A 62 2.34 6.85 -11.81
C GLN A 62 1.64 7.81 -10.85
N VAL A 63 0.33 7.94 -11.03
CA VAL A 63 -0.53 8.76 -10.20
C VAL A 63 -1.93 8.14 -10.12
N HIS A 64 -2.62 8.44 -9.03
CA HIS A 64 -3.95 7.94 -8.74
C HIS A 64 -4.95 9.09 -8.56
N PRO A 65 -6.19 8.98 -9.08
CA PRO A 65 -7.23 9.98 -8.84
C PRO A 65 -7.79 9.88 -7.41
N SER A 66 -8.47 10.93 -6.97
CA SER A 66 -9.29 10.95 -5.75
C SER A 66 -10.70 10.43 -6.01
N ASP A 67 -11.44 10.09 -4.95
CA ASP A 67 -12.86 9.70 -5.00
C ASP A 67 -13.68 10.72 -5.80
N ALA A 68 -13.53 12.01 -5.49
CA ALA A 68 -14.24 13.09 -6.17
C ALA A 68 -14.00 13.12 -7.69
N GLN A 69 -12.75 12.86 -8.13
CA GLN A 69 -12.42 12.82 -9.56
C GLN A 69 -12.99 11.58 -10.25
N THR A 70 -13.00 10.42 -9.57
CA THR A 70 -13.60 9.19 -10.14
C THR A 70 -15.12 9.30 -10.28
N ILE A 71 -15.78 9.93 -9.29
CA ILE A 71 -17.21 10.23 -9.31
C ILE A 71 -17.53 11.22 -10.44
N ALA A 72 -16.76 12.32 -10.55
CA ALA A 72 -16.97 13.33 -11.58
C ALA A 72 -16.79 12.77 -13.00
N LYS A 73 -15.87 11.82 -13.19
CA LYS A 73 -15.66 11.11 -14.47
C LYS A 73 -16.65 9.96 -14.71
N GLY A 74 -17.44 9.56 -13.71
CA GLY A 74 -18.37 8.44 -13.80
C GLY A 74 -17.70 7.06 -13.95
N ILE A 75 -16.44 6.93 -13.51
CA ILE A 75 -15.64 5.70 -13.65
C ILE A 75 -15.58 4.86 -12.37
N GLY A 76 -16.13 5.38 -11.26
CA GLY A 76 -16.11 4.70 -9.98
C GLY A 76 -16.54 5.61 -8.84
N ARG A 77 -16.57 5.06 -7.63
CA ARG A 77 -16.83 5.80 -6.39
C ARG A 77 -15.58 6.02 -5.56
N GLN A 78 -14.50 5.31 -5.88
CA GLN A 78 -13.24 5.31 -5.15
C GLN A 78 -12.11 5.70 -6.10
N GLY A 79 -11.35 6.70 -5.68
CA GLY A 79 -9.99 6.94 -6.14
C GLY A 79 -9.06 5.91 -5.53
N LYS A 80 -7.79 6.29 -5.38
CA LYS A 80 -6.80 5.42 -4.76
C LYS A 80 -5.78 6.24 -3.98
N GLU A 81 -6.04 6.37 -2.68
CA GLU A 81 -5.02 6.67 -1.70
C GLU A 81 -4.44 5.38 -1.12
N GLU A 82 -3.18 5.43 -0.76
CA GLU A 82 -2.43 4.28 -0.28
C GLU A 82 -1.41 4.67 0.78
N CYS A 83 -0.90 3.68 1.47
CA CYS A 83 0.23 3.85 2.37
C CYS A 83 1.15 2.64 2.31
N TRP A 84 2.42 2.88 2.57
CA TRP A 84 3.48 1.90 2.46
C TRP A 84 4.24 1.81 3.77
N LEU A 85 4.33 0.60 4.31
CA LEU A 85 5.26 0.27 5.38
C LEU A 85 6.41 -0.54 4.79
N ILE A 86 7.61 0.01 4.84
CA ILE A 86 8.81 -0.67 4.36
C ILE A 86 9.18 -1.79 5.33
N ILE A 87 9.28 -3.01 4.80
CA ILE A 87 9.63 -4.21 5.56
C ILE A 87 11.01 -4.77 5.17
N ALA A 88 11.50 -4.42 3.98
CA ALA A 88 12.83 -4.77 3.50
C ALA A 88 13.33 -3.69 2.52
N ALA A 89 14.62 -3.39 2.57
CA ALA A 89 15.26 -2.45 1.65
C ALA A 89 16.69 -2.93 1.35
N GLU A 90 17.02 -3.07 0.07
CA GLU A 90 18.40 -3.30 -0.39
C GLU A 90 19.20 -1.99 -0.35
N PRO A 91 20.55 -2.03 -0.35
CA PRO A 91 21.37 -0.83 -0.41
C PRO A 91 20.99 0.07 -1.59
N GLY A 92 20.65 1.32 -1.30
CA GLY A 92 20.24 2.30 -2.32
C GLY A 92 18.76 2.23 -2.73
N ALA A 93 17.94 1.41 -2.05
CA ALA A 93 16.49 1.40 -2.26
C ALA A 93 15.87 2.77 -1.92
N THR A 94 14.97 3.22 -2.79
CA THR A 94 14.35 4.55 -2.72
C THR A 94 12.87 4.50 -3.14
N LEU A 95 12.12 5.53 -2.74
CA LEU A 95 10.80 5.85 -3.26
C LEU A 95 10.85 7.23 -3.91
N GLY A 96 10.36 7.36 -5.14
CA GLY A 96 10.15 8.66 -5.78
C GLY A 96 8.76 9.17 -5.42
N ILE A 97 8.65 10.30 -4.71
CA ILE A 97 7.35 10.81 -4.24
C ILE A 97 7.29 12.33 -4.39
N GLY A 98 6.35 12.82 -5.19
CA GLY A 98 6.27 14.24 -5.55
C GLY A 98 7.48 14.70 -6.36
N PHE A 99 7.60 16.01 -6.57
CA PHE A 99 8.65 16.61 -7.40
C PHE A 99 9.61 17.47 -6.58
N ASP A 100 10.85 17.61 -7.05
CA ASP A 100 11.87 18.48 -6.42
C ASP A 100 11.50 19.97 -6.44
N SER A 101 10.67 20.35 -7.41
CA SER A 101 10.10 21.69 -7.57
C SER A 101 8.73 21.60 -8.20
N ASP A 102 7.93 22.66 -8.04
CA ASP A 102 6.63 22.72 -8.67
C ASP A 102 6.74 22.58 -10.20
N LEU A 103 5.87 21.76 -10.77
CA LEU A 103 5.86 21.36 -12.16
C LEU A 103 4.46 21.54 -12.74
N ASP A 104 4.33 22.35 -13.78
CA ASP A 104 3.04 22.50 -14.45
C ASP A 104 2.70 21.30 -15.34
N GLU A 105 1.43 21.21 -15.76
CA GLU A 105 0.93 20.11 -16.59
C GLU A 105 1.68 19.95 -17.92
N ALA A 106 2.08 21.07 -18.55
CA ALA A 106 2.75 21.04 -19.85
C ALA A 106 4.18 20.50 -19.72
N ALA A 107 4.92 20.95 -18.72
CA ALA A 107 6.26 20.48 -18.39
C ALA A 107 6.23 19.02 -17.93
N MET A 108 5.24 18.64 -17.10
CA MET A 108 5.05 17.25 -16.68
C MET A 108 4.78 16.32 -17.87
N ARG A 109 3.91 16.73 -18.79
CA ARG A 109 3.62 15.95 -20.00
C ARG A 109 4.85 15.80 -20.90
N ALA A 110 5.61 16.88 -21.10
CA ALA A 110 6.84 16.83 -21.88
C ALA A 110 7.87 15.87 -21.25
N ALA A 111 8.08 15.99 -19.95
CA ALA A 111 9.00 15.14 -19.19
C ALA A 111 8.57 13.67 -19.16
N ALA A 112 7.27 13.40 -19.14
CA ALA A 112 6.73 12.05 -19.22
C ALA A 112 7.00 11.39 -20.59
N LEU A 113 6.90 12.18 -21.67
CA LEU A 113 7.11 11.71 -23.04
C LEU A 113 8.59 11.43 -23.35
N ASP A 114 9.51 12.26 -22.86
CA ASP A 114 10.94 12.08 -23.09
C ASP A 114 11.65 11.26 -21.99
N GLY A 115 10.92 10.90 -20.92
CA GLY A 115 11.39 10.09 -19.80
C GLY A 115 12.13 10.86 -18.71
N SER A 116 12.38 12.16 -18.89
CA SER A 116 13.05 12.98 -17.88
C SER A 116 12.25 13.17 -16.60
N ILE A 117 10.94 12.85 -16.58
CA ILE A 117 10.08 12.95 -15.39
C ILE A 117 10.63 12.18 -14.19
N GLU A 118 11.31 11.06 -14.41
CA GLU A 118 11.96 10.28 -13.36
C GLU A 118 13.00 11.11 -12.58
N HIS A 119 13.74 11.96 -13.28
CA HIS A 119 14.78 12.82 -12.70
C HIS A 119 14.22 14.08 -12.03
N LEU A 120 12.92 14.34 -12.19
CA LEU A 120 12.22 15.44 -11.52
C LEU A 120 11.58 15.01 -10.21
N LEU A 121 11.44 13.70 -9.97
CA LEU A 121 10.91 13.17 -8.73
C LEU A 121 11.88 13.38 -7.57
N THR A 122 11.34 13.70 -6.40
CA THR A 122 12.13 13.64 -5.17
C THR A 122 12.28 12.18 -4.74
N TRP A 123 13.50 11.67 -4.77
CA TRP A 123 13.82 10.31 -4.35
C TRP A 123 14.21 10.25 -2.86
N HIS A 124 13.41 9.53 -2.08
CA HIS A 124 13.61 9.31 -0.65
C HIS A 124 14.30 7.96 -0.41
N PRO A 125 15.50 7.91 0.18
CA PRO A 125 16.08 6.67 0.68
C PRO A 125 15.17 6.04 1.72
N VAL A 126 15.07 4.71 1.73
CA VAL A 126 14.21 3.99 2.66
C VAL A 126 14.92 2.86 3.39
N ALA A 127 14.43 2.56 4.59
CA ALA A 127 14.85 1.45 5.43
C ALA A 127 13.62 0.75 6.06
N PRO A 128 13.75 -0.50 6.53
CA PRO A 128 12.68 -1.18 7.25
C PRO A 128 12.18 -0.36 8.44
N GLY A 129 10.86 -0.22 8.55
CA GLY A 129 10.21 0.62 9.55
C GLY A 129 9.81 2.00 9.02
N ASP A 130 10.33 2.47 7.89
CA ASP A 130 9.82 3.70 7.28
C ASP A 130 8.38 3.50 6.80
N PHE A 131 7.54 4.50 7.05
CA PHE A 131 6.14 4.53 6.67
C PHE A 131 5.83 5.79 5.88
N PHE A 132 5.13 5.65 4.76
CA PHE A 132 4.71 6.74 3.89
C PHE A 132 3.21 6.65 3.62
N TYR A 133 2.49 7.75 3.78
CA TYR A 133 1.13 7.91 3.25
C TYR A 133 1.18 8.63 1.90
N ILE A 134 0.44 8.13 0.91
CA ILE A 134 0.43 8.66 -0.46
C ILE A 134 -0.99 9.15 -0.76
N PRO A 135 -1.25 10.45 -0.58
CA PRO A 135 -2.53 11.04 -0.96
C PRO A 135 -2.78 10.89 -2.45
N ALA A 136 -4.06 10.87 -2.83
CA ALA A 136 -4.44 10.93 -4.24
C ALA A 136 -3.78 12.15 -4.91
N ASN A 137 -3.55 12.04 -6.22
CA ASN A 137 -2.92 13.06 -7.06
C ASN A 137 -1.41 13.23 -6.87
N THR A 138 -0.79 12.52 -5.91
CA THR A 138 0.67 12.52 -5.73
C THR A 138 1.32 11.66 -6.81
N VAL A 139 2.19 12.24 -7.64
CA VAL A 139 3.01 11.47 -8.58
C VAL A 139 4.08 10.71 -7.80
N HIS A 140 4.22 9.41 -8.06
CA HIS A 140 5.14 8.57 -7.32
C HIS A 140 5.65 7.36 -8.13
N ALA A 141 6.71 6.73 -7.63
CA ALA A 141 7.26 5.47 -8.11
C ALA A 141 7.93 4.72 -6.96
N ILE A 142 7.76 3.40 -6.91
CA ILE A 142 8.52 2.53 -6.02
C ILE A 142 9.81 2.11 -6.76
N GLY A 143 10.97 2.41 -6.17
CA GLY A 143 12.28 2.06 -6.73
C GLY A 143 12.58 0.56 -6.65
N ALA A 144 13.75 0.18 -7.16
CA ALA A 144 14.25 -1.20 -7.07
C ALA A 144 14.68 -1.57 -5.65
N GLY A 145 14.66 -2.87 -5.33
CA GLY A 145 15.19 -3.39 -4.07
C GLY A 145 14.30 -3.11 -2.85
N VAL A 146 13.03 -2.77 -3.06
CA VAL A 146 12.06 -2.45 -2.01
C VAL A 146 11.15 -3.65 -1.75
N GLY A 147 10.95 -3.97 -0.47
CA GLY A 147 9.88 -4.84 0.03
C GLY A 147 8.98 -4.05 0.97
N LEU A 148 7.68 -3.98 0.69
CA LEU A 148 6.73 -3.20 1.49
C LEU A 148 5.37 -3.89 1.65
N ILE A 149 4.65 -3.49 2.69
CA ILE A 149 3.21 -3.73 2.84
C ILE A 149 2.49 -2.47 2.35
N GLU A 150 1.59 -2.64 1.40
CA GLU A 150 0.69 -1.60 0.91
C GLU A 150 -0.71 -1.82 1.50
N VAL A 151 -1.28 -0.77 2.09
CA VAL A 151 -2.71 -0.70 2.40
C VAL A 151 -3.28 0.46 1.63
N GLN A 152 -4.27 0.18 0.79
CA GLN A 152 -4.88 1.15 -0.13
C GLN A 152 -6.40 1.03 -0.12
N GLN A 153 -7.07 2.07 -0.63
CA GLN A 153 -8.45 1.91 -1.09
C GLN A 153 -8.51 0.79 -2.14
N ASN A 154 -9.62 0.04 -2.19
CA ASN A 154 -9.79 -1.04 -3.16
C ASN A 154 -10.13 -0.50 -4.55
N SER A 155 -9.11 0.05 -5.22
CA SER A 155 -9.17 0.59 -6.57
C SER A 155 -7.94 0.17 -7.36
N ASP A 156 -8.17 -0.16 -8.63
CA ASP A 156 -7.12 -0.55 -9.59
C ASP A 156 -6.77 0.59 -10.56
N ILE A 157 -7.29 1.80 -10.32
CA ILE A 157 -7.07 2.93 -11.22
C ILE A 157 -5.64 3.45 -11.07
N THR A 158 -4.82 3.20 -12.08
CA THR A 158 -3.42 3.65 -12.15
C THR A 158 -3.17 4.39 -13.45
N TYR A 159 -2.92 5.70 -13.38
CA TYR A 159 -2.48 6.45 -14.54
C TYR A 159 -0.96 6.45 -14.62
N ARG A 160 -0.44 5.85 -15.69
CA ARG A 160 0.99 5.67 -15.89
C ARG A 160 1.53 6.85 -16.70
N LEU A 161 2.49 7.57 -16.13
CA LEU A 161 3.13 8.71 -16.79
C LEU A 161 4.38 8.26 -17.55
N TYR A 162 5.19 7.39 -16.95
CA TYR A 162 6.42 6.89 -17.58
C TYR A 162 6.76 5.48 -17.13
N ASP A 163 7.35 4.68 -18.01
CA ASP A 163 7.61 3.26 -17.76
C ASP A 163 8.93 2.72 -18.33
N TYR A 164 9.95 3.58 -18.44
CA TYR A 164 11.30 3.15 -18.82
C TYR A 164 11.34 2.43 -20.18
N GLY A 165 10.45 2.82 -21.11
CA GLY A 165 10.33 2.20 -22.43
C GLY A 165 9.68 0.80 -22.46
N ARG A 166 9.18 0.28 -21.33
CA ARG A 166 8.43 -0.99 -21.31
C ARG A 166 7.12 -0.84 -22.11
N PRO A 167 6.68 -1.88 -22.85
CA PRO A 167 5.54 -1.82 -23.77
C PRO A 167 4.19 -1.91 -23.01
N ARG A 168 3.99 -1.04 -22.01
CA ARG A 168 2.73 -0.91 -21.27
C ARG A 168 2.13 0.46 -21.57
N GLU A 169 0.80 0.51 -21.55
CA GLU A 169 0.06 1.74 -21.83
C GLU A 169 0.44 2.87 -20.88
N LEU A 170 0.60 4.06 -21.44
CA LEU A 170 0.71 5.32 -20.70
C LEU A 170 -0.64 6.02 -20.76
N HIS A 171 -1.04 6.64 -19.65
CA HIS A 171 -2.32 7.32 -19.48
C HIS A 171 -2.07 8.82 -19.31
N LEU A 172 -1.38 9.46 -20.27
CA LEU A 172 -0.86 10.83 -20.09
C LEU A 172 -1.95 11.87 -19.88
N ASP A 173 -3.02 11.83 -20.68
CA ASP A 173 -4.07 12.84 -20.61
C ASP A 173 -4.81 12.76 -19.26
N ASP A 174 -5.19 11.56 -18.81
CA ASP A 174 -5.83 11.36 -17.52
C ASP A 174 -4.87 11.57 -16.34
N GLY A 175 -3.64 11.07 -16.46
CA GLY A 175 -2.63 11.13 -15.41
C GLY A 175 -2.20 12.57 -15.14
N VAL A 176 -1.86 13.35 -16.16
CA VAL A 176 -1.49 14.75 -15.99
C VAL A 176 -2.68 15.55 -15.44
N ALA A 177 -3.90 15.34 -15.93
CA ALA A 177 -5.09 16.05 -15.47
C ALA A 177 -5.44 15.81 -13.99
N VAL A 178 -5.00 14.69 -13.41
CA VAL A 178 -5.18 14.43 -11.97
C VAL A 178 -3.91 14.63 -11.16
N SER A 179 -2.77 14.96 -11.75
CA SER A 179 -1.52 15.10 -11.01
C SER A 179 -1.42 16.44 -10.32
N LYS A 180 -0.91 16.44 -9.10
CA LYS A 180 -0.33 17.65 -8.50
C LYS A 180 1.16 17.64 -8.74
N GLY A 181 1.63 18.57 -9.55
CA GLY A 181 3.06 18.80 -9.76
C GLY A 181 3.66 19.60 -8.61
N GLU A 182 3.52 19.12 -7.38
CA GLU A 182 3.98 19.80 -6.17
C GLU A 182 4.97 18.94 -5.38
N ARG A 183 5.66 19.58 -4.44
CA ARG A 183 6.52 18.88 -3.47
C ARG A 183 5.70 18.03 -2.51
N TYR A 184 6.17 16.82 -2.25
CA TYR A 184 5.63 15.97 -1.21
C TYR A 184 6.00 16.52 0.18
N VAL A 185 5.00 16.69 1.05
CA VAL A 185 5.20 17.21 2.42
C VAL A 185 5.66 16.09 3.34
N LEU A 186 6.95 15.77 3.28
CA LEU A 186 7.56 14.62 3.97
C LEU A 186 7.18 14.57 5.46
N ASP A 187 7.37 15.66 6.21
CA ASP A 187 7.10 15.71 7.66
C ASP A 187 5.64 15.41 8.05
N ARG A 188 4.70 15.58 7.11
CA ARG A 188 3.29 15.29 7.33
C ARG A 188 2.95 13.83 7.10
N TRP A 189 3.60 13.22 6.11
CA TRP A 189 3.16 11.94 5.54
C TRP A 189 4.15 10.80 5.72
N HIS A 190 5.37 11.09 6.20
CA HIS A 190 6.38 10.13 6.56
C HIS A 190 6.56 10.02 8.07
N LYS A 191 6.80 8.81 8.56
CA LYS A 191 7.24 8.56 9.94
C LYS A 191 8.05 7.26 9.99
N THR A 192 8.96 7.17 10.95
CA THR A 192 9.64 5.91 11.28
C THR A 192 8.83 5.17 12.35
N VAL A 193 8.46 3.93 12.05
CA VAL A 193 7.69 3.03 12.91
C VAL A 193 8.64 2.13 13.67
N ALA A 194 8.50 2.08 15.00
CA ALA A 194 9.29 1.19 15.82
C ALA A 194 9.03 -0.28 15.43
N PRO A 195 10.06 -1.14 15.33
CA PRO A 195 9.86 -2.56 15.01
C PRO A 195 8.90 -3.26 15.96
N HIS A 196 9.05 -2.99 17.26
CA HIS A 196 8.14 -3.43 18.31
C HIS A 196 7.57 -2.21 19.03
N GLY A 197 6.28 -1.98 18.89
CA GLY A 197 5.57 -0.90 19.55
C GLY A 197 4.20 -0.66 18.91
N SER A 198 3.27 -0.13 19.70
CA SER A 198 1.95 0.25 19.20
C SER A 198 1.96 1.71 18.73
N GLN A 199 1.48 1.97 17.52
CA GLN A 199 1.49 3.29 16.91
C GLN A 199 0.37 3.43 15.87
N GLN A 200 -0.33 4.57 15.88
CA GLN A 200 -1.26 4.92 14.82
C GLN A 200 -0.50 5.40 13.58
N LEU A 201 -0.70 4.70 12.47
CA LEU A 201 -0.04 4.98 11.21
C LEU A 201 -0.91 5.91 10.35
N VAL A 202 -2.21 5.60 10.23
CA VAL A 202 -3.21 6.36 9.49
C VAL A 202 -4.47 6.56 10.36
N ASP A 203 -5.01 7.78 10.34
CA ASP A 203 -6.21 8.19 11.09
C ASP A 203 -7.32 8.73 10.16
N GLY A 204 -7.60 8.01 9.08
CA GLY A 204 -8.57 8.45 8.08
C GLY A 204 -8.07 9.53 7.11
N PRO A 205 -8.98 10.12 6.32
CA PRO A 205 -10.43 9.93 6.39
C PRO A 205 -10.95 8.65 5.72
N LEU A 206 -10.13 7.98 4.90
CA LEU A 206 -10.60 6.86 4.06
C LEU A 206 -10.47 5.51 4.77
N PHE A 207 -9.37 5.33 5.50
CA PHE A 207 -9.12 4.13 6.28
C PHE A 207 -8.24 4.43 7.49
N LEU A 208 -8.26 3.51 8.44
CA LEU A 208 -7.50 3.57 9.66
C LEU A 208 -6.50 2.42 9.68
N LEU A 209 -5.26 2.71 10.10
CA LEU A 209 -4.20 1.72 10.23
C LEU A 209 -3.42 1.96 11.53
N ASP A 210 -3.40 0.95 12.40
CA ASP A 210 -2.53 0.90 13.57
C ASP A 210 -1.55 -0.25 13.44
N GLN A 211 -0.34 -0.05 13.94
CA GLN A 211 0.49 -1.15 14.41
C GLN A 211 0.21 -1.39 15.90
N VAL A 212 0.14 -2.66 16.30
CA VAL A 212 0.09 -3.05 17.71
C VAL A 212 1.16 -4.08 18.01
N ALA A 213 1.80 -3.95 19.17
CA ALA A 213 2.66 -4.96 19.76
C ALA A 213 1.89 -5.65 20.89
N GLY A 214 1.64 -6.95 20.74
CA GLY A 214 0.72 -7.69 21.61
C GLY A 214 -0.73 -7.24 21.46
N ALA A 215 -1.51 -7.39 22.54
CA ALA A 215 -2.90 -6.97 22.55
C ALA A 215 -3.04 -5.43 22.48
N PRO A 216 -4.02 -4.90 21.72
CA PRO A 216 -4.25 -3.46 21.65
C PRO A 216 -4.65 -2.88 23.01
N SER A 217 -4.21 -1.66 23.31
CA SER A 217 -4.71 -0.90 24.47
C SER A 217 -6.21 -0.59 24.29
N PRO A 218 -6.95 -0.24 25.36
CA PRO A 218 -8.35 0.16 25.25
C PRO A 218 -8.59 1.30 24.25
N GLU A 219 -7.66 2.27 24.17
CA GLU A 219 -7.73 3.40 23.24
C GLU A 219 -7.57 2.96 21.79
N VAL A 220 -6.65 2.01 21.52
CA VAL A 220 -6.50 1.42 20.19
C VAL A 220 -7.73 0.58 19.85
N ALA A 221 -8.18 -0.28 20.78
CA ALA A 221 -9.32 -1.15 20.57
C ALA A 221 -10.61 -0.38 20.27
N ALA A 222 -10.81 0.78 20.92
CA ALA A 222 -11.95 1.67 20.66
C ALA A 222 -11.99 2.20 19.22
N ARG A 223 -10.85 2.26 18.52
CA ARG A 223 -10.81 2.63 17.10
C ARG A 223 -11.33 1.53 16.16
N TYR A 224 -11.48 0.29 16.61
CA TYR A 224 -11.96 -0.85 15.79
C TYR A 224 -13.24 -1.47 16.38
N PRO A 225 -14.38 -0.76 16.33
CA PRO A 225 -15.64 -1.22 16.92
C PRO A 225 -16.34 -2.32 16.12
N ALA A 226 -15.86 -2.64 14.91
CA ALA A 226 -16.49 -3.55 13.97
C ALA A 226 -15.42 -4.40 13.26
N ALA A 227 -15.79 -4.97 12.11
CA ALA A 227 -14.91 -5.80 11.32
C ALA A 227 -13.61 -5.08 10.94
N LEU A 228 -12.52 -5.84 10.89
CA LEU A 228 -11.18 -5.35 10.59
C LEU A 228 -10.36 -6.41 9.86
N LEU A 229 -9.30 -5.95 9.22
CA LEU A 229 -8.21 -6.78 8.72
C LEU A 229 -7.09 -6.84 9.75
N VAL A 230 -6.52 -8.02 9.92
CA VAL A 230 -5.38 -8.30 10.80
C VAL A 230 -4.22 -8.81 9.96
N ILE A 231 -3.10 -8.11 10.00
CA ILE A 231 -1.90 -8.39 9.20
C ILE A 231 -0.73 -8.67 10.15
N PRO A 232 -0.46 -9.94 10.52
CA PRO A 232 0.70 -10.27 11.35
C PRO A 232 2.00 -9.93 10.61
N ARG A 233 2.90 -9.26 11.33
CA ARG A 233 4.28 -8.95 10.89
C ARG A 233 5.29 -9.81 11.62
N GLU A 234 5.03 -10.09 12.90
CA GLU A 234 5.87 -10.93 13.75
C GLU A 234 4.99 -11.74 14.69
N GLY A 235 5.30 -13.02 14.85
CA GLY A 235 4.47 -13.95 15.61
C GLY A 235 3.13 -14.25 14.94
N ASP A 236 2.58 -15.40 15.25
CA ASP A 236 1.26 -15.80 14.76
C ASP A 236 0.17 -15.07 15.55
N VAL A 237 -0.95 -14.78 14.87
CA VAL A 237 -2.17 -14.28 15.50
C VAL A 237 -3.28 -15.30 15.26
N GLU A 238 -4.12 -15.56 16.26
CA GLU A 238 -5.31 -16.40 16.07
C GLU A 238 -6.51 -15.51 15.74
N VAL A 239 -7.22 -15.82 14.67
CA VAL A 239 -8.47 -15.13 14.29
C VAL A 239 -9.56 -16.18 14.11
N GLY A 240 -10.61 -16.11 14.93
CA GLY A 240 -11.73 -17.07 14.87
C GLY A 240 -11.31 -18.55 15.05
N GLY A 241 -10.21 -18.80 15.78
CA GLY A 241 -9.64 -20.13 15.98
C GLY A 241 -8.68 -20.61 14.88
N GLU A 242 -8.40 -19.81 13.86
CA GLU A 242 -7.40 -20.08 12.82
C GLU A 242 -6.11 -19.30 13.10
N ALA A 243 -4.96 -19.98 13.10
CA ALA A 243 -3.65 -19.34 13.24
C ALA A 243 -3.23 -18.69 11.91
N ILE A 244 -2.82 -17.43 11.97
CA ILE A 244 -2.38 -16.61 10.84
C ILE A 244 -0.94 -16.19 11.09
N ALA A 245 -0.02 -16.70 10.27
CA ALA A 245 1.41 -16.42 10.37
C ALA A 245 1.79 -15.11 9.67
N PRO A 246 2.96 -14.51 9.99
CA PRO A 246 3.51 -13.38 9.26
C PRO A 246 3.55 -13.58 7.76
N GLY A 247 3.22 -12.55 6.99
CA GLY A 247 2.99 -12.66 5.55
C GLY A 247 1.56 -13.08 5.17
N GLY A 248 0.69 -13.29 6.16
CA GLY A 248 -0.76 -13.46 5.98
C GLY A 248 -1.55 -12.16 6.16
N CYS A 249 -2.84 -12.24 5.84
CA CYS A 249 -3.85 -11.23 6.16
C CYS A 249 -5.15 -11.98 6.48
N ALA A 250 -5.84 -11.56 7.53
CA ALA A 250 -7.07 -12.21 7.98
C ALA A 250 -8.20 -11.22 8.20
N PHE A 251 -9.42 -11.68 7.94
CA PHE A 251 -10.64 -10.99 8.29
C PHE A 251 -11.09 -11.39 9.70
N ALA A 252 -11.31 -10.41 10.56
CA ALA A 252 -11.94 -10.58 11.85
C ALA A 252 -13.27 -9.82 11.86
N ALA A 253 -14.35 -10.47 12.31
CA ALA A 253 -15.67 -9.82 12.41
C ALA A 253 -15.70 -8.77 13.54
N SER A 254 -14.85 -8.95 14.55
CA SER A 254 -14.60 -8.00 15.62
C SER A 254 -13.20 -8.23 16.22
N LEU A 255 -12.68 -7.24 16.96
CA LEU A 255 -11.44 -7.43 17.73
C LEU A 255 -11.53 -8.55 18.77
N ALA A 256 -12.72 -8.88 19.26
CA ALA A 256 -12.91 -9.95 20.24
C ALA A 256 -12.63 -11.35 19.66
N ASP A 257 -12.62 -11.47 18.33
CA ASP A 257 -12.30 -12.71 17.62
C ASP A 257 -10.80 -12.91 17.42
N VAL A 258 -9.97 -11.97 17.89
CA VAL A 258 -8.51 -11.95 17.66
C VAL A 258 -7.77 -12.24 18.97
N ARG A 259 -6.89 -13.24 18.96
CA ARG A 259 -5.92 -13.48 20.03
C ARG A 259 -4.52 -13.11 19.54
N PHE A 260 -3.96 -12.08 20.16
CA PHE A 260 -2.62 -11.57 19.87
C PHE A 260 -1.58 -12.39 20.62
N ALA A 261 -0.46 -12.72 19.97
CA ALA A 261 0.71 -13.24 20.67
C ALA A 261 1.35 -12.13 21.53
N ASP A 262 1.80 -12.47 22.74
CA ASP A 262 2.35 -11.48 23.70
C ASP A 262 3.52 -10.68 23.13
N ASN A 263 4.38 -11.32 22.32
CA ASN A 263 5.52 -10.70 21.64
C ASN A 263 5.27 -10.52 20.13
N GLY A 264 4.01 -10.61 19.69
CA GLY A 264 3.66 -10.44 18.29
C GLY A 264 3.56 -8.97 17.91
N VAL A 265 3.75 -8.68 16.63
CA VAL A 265 3.50 -7.36 16.03
C VAL A 265 2.55 -7.56 14.85
N CYS A 266 1.46 -6.80 14.80
CA CYS A 266 0.54 -6.84 13.68
C CYS A 266 0.03 -5.44 13.31
N LEU A 267 -0.42 -5.32 12.07
CA LEU A 267 -1.20 -4.19 11.63
C LEU A 267 -2.69 -4.52 11.75
N LEU A 268 -3.46 -3.55 12.21
CA LEU A 268 -4.91 -3.57 12.23
C LEU A 268 -5.41 -2.53 11.22
N ALA A 269 -6.26 -2.93 10.29
CA ALA A 269 -6.77 -2.03 9.27
C ALA A 269 -8.29 -2.11 9.14
N ARG A 270 -8.95 -0.98 8.92
CA ARG A 270 -10.37 -0.94 8.54
C ARG A 270 -10.67 0.27 7.68
N GLY A 271 -11.71 0.17 6.86
CA GLY A 271 -12.29 1.34 6.21
C GLY A 271 -12.87 2.29 7.25
N CYS A 272 -12.82 3.59 6.96
CA CYS A 272 -13.61 4.57 7.67
C CYS A 272 -14.96 4.65 6.95
N ALA A 273 -16.02 4.15 7.57
CA ALA A 273 -17.36 4.47 7.10
C ALA A 273 -17.56 5.99 7.22
N ASP A 274 -18.08 6.58 6.13
CA ASP A 274 -18.42 8.00 5.92
C ASP A 274 -17.33 8.90 5.30
N GLY A 275 -17.15 8.70 3.98
CA GLY A 275 -16.82 9.75 3.02
C GLY A 275 -17.87 9.85 1.90
N ALA A 276 -19.15 9.54 2.19
CA ALA A 276 -20.26 9.72 1.25
C ALA A 276 -20.72 11.18 1.18
#